data_AF-A0AAI8VSI8-F1
#
_entry.id   AF-A0AAI8VSI8-F1
#
_cell.length_a   1.000
_cell.length_b   1.000
_cell.length_c   1.000
_cell.angle_alpha   90.00
_cell.angle_beta   90.00
_cell.angle_gamma   90.00
#
_symmetry.space_group_name_H-M   'P 1'
#
loop_
_entity.id
_entity.type
_entity.pdbx_description
1 polymer ?
#
loop_
_entity_poly.entity_id
_entity_poly.type
_entity_poly.pdbx_seq_one_letter_code
_entity_poly.pdbx_strand_id
1 'polypeptide(L)' 'MASSAVKRFSLVFYAPPSAIQACKAAIFKAGAGRYPGAGNYTECCWSTTGTGQFRPGDSANPRIGKVGELEDF' A
#
# COMPACT_ATOMS: atom_id res chain seq x y z
N MET A 1 -15.33 -33.31 3.85
CA MET A 1 -15.25 -31.90 4.28
C MET A 1 -14.72 -31.09 3.11
N ALA A 2 -15.56 -30.32 2.42
CA ALA A 2 -15.11 -29.48 1.31
C ALA A 2 -14.33 -28.28 1.87
N SER A 3 -13.05 -28.16 1.49
CA SER A 3 -12.24 -26.99 1.83
C SER A 3 -12.81 -25.77 1.11
N SER A 4 -13.35 -24.81 1.85
CA SER A 4 -13.69 -23.51 1.26
C SER A 4 -12.39 -22.81 0.90
N ALA A 5 -12.21 -22.47 -0.37
CA ALA A 5 -11.05 -21.70 -0.80
C ALA A 5 -10.98 -20.38 0.00
N VAL A 6 -9.86 -20.16 0.69
CA VAL A 6 -9.62 -18.90 1.40
C VAL A 6 -9.57 -17.78 0.36
N LYS A 7 -10.49 -16.81 0.48
CA LYS A 7 -10.51 -15.64 -0.39
C LYS A 7 -9.26 -14.80 -0.11
N ARG A 8 -8.49 -14.52 -1.16
CA ARG A 8 -7.26 -13.72 -1.09
C ARG A 8 -7.51 -12.34 -1.69
N PHE A 9 -6.90 -11.33 -1.10
CA PHE A 9 -6.95 -9.95 -1.56
C PHE A 9 -5.53 -9.45 -1.82
N SER A 10 -5.40 -8.52 -2.77
CA SER A 10 -4.17 -7.76 -2.98
C SER A 10 -4.31 -6.40 -2.32
N LEU A 11 -3.41 -6.06 -1.41
CA LEU A 11 -3.31 -4.71 -0.87
C LEU A 11 -2.39 -3.88 -1.77
N VAL A 12 -2.97 -2.88 -2.43
CA VAL A 12 -2.21 -1.90 -3.22
C VAL A 12 -2.26 -0.57 -2.47
N PHE A 13 -1.10 0.04 -2.27
CA PHE A 13 -0.99 1.35 -1.62
C PHE A 13 0.09 2.18 -2.31
N TYR A 14 -0.03 3.50 -2.16
CA TYR A 14 0.89 4.48 -2.69
C TYR A 14 1.37 5.35 -1.53
N ALA A 15 2.67 5.62 -1.49
CA ALA A 15 3.27 6.46 -0.45
C ALA A 15 4.54 7.15 -1.00
N PRO A 16 4.91 8.32 -0.45
CA PRO A 16 6.18 8.95 -0.77
C PRO A 16 7.37 8.03 -0.43
N PRO A 17 8.50 8.09 -1.16
CA PRO A 17 9.65 7.23 -0.94
C PRO A 17 10.14 7.18 0.53
N SER A 18 10.05 8.31 1.23
CA SER A 18 10.45 8.43 2.65
C SER A 18 9.58 7.62 3.62
N ALA A 19 8.34 7.29 3.25
CA ALA A 19 7.40 6.57 4.11
C ALA A 19 7.29 5.06 3.78
N ILE A 20 7.78 4.64 2.60
CA ILE A 20 7.58 3.27 2.08
C ILE A 20 8.04 2.19 3.06
N GLN A 21 9.22 2.33 3.66
CA GLN A 21 9.76 1.30 4.56
C GLN A 21 8.91 1.14 5.83
N ALA A 22 8.47 2.26 6.42
CA ALA A 22 7.60 2.23 7.60
C ALA A 22 6.23 1.59 7.28
N CYS A 23 5.65 1.91 6.12
CA CYS A 23 4.40 1.28 5.66
C CYS A 23 4.57 -0.23 5.45
N LYS A 24 5.63 -0.67 4.76
CA LYS A 24 5.90 -2.10 4.53
C LYS A 24 6.02 -2.88 5.85
N ALA A 25 6.82 -2.37 6.79
CA ALA A 25 6.98 -2.98 8.11
C ALA A 25 5.64 -3.13 8.85
N ALA A 26 4.79 -2.10 8.84
CA ALA A 26 3.47 -2.16 9.46
C ALA A 26 2.55 -3.20 8.79
N ILE A 27 2.54 -3.27 7.46
CA ILE A 27 1.74 -4.22 6.67
C ILE A 27 2.17 -5.67 6.95
N PHE A 28 3.48 -5.93 7.00
CA PHE A 28 4.00 -7.27 7.30
C PHE A 28 3.74 -7.68 8.75
N LYS A 29 3.85 -6.74 9.69
CA LYS A 29 3.45 -6.96 11.09
C LYS A 29 1.97 -7.31 11.21
N ALA A 30 1.10 -6.68 10.42
CA ALA A 30 -0.33 -6.99 10.35
C ALA A 30 -0.63 -8.36 9.69
N GLY A 31 0.36 -8.98 9.04
CA GLY A 31 0.30 -10.36 8.55
C GLY A 31 0.08 -10.52 7.05
N ALA A 32 0.04 -9.44 6.28
CA ALA A 32 0.07 -9.50 4.83
C ALA A 32 1.47 -9.90 4.33
N GLY A 33 1.56 -10.36 3.08
CA GLY A 33 2.83 -10.76 2.47
C GLY A 33 3.39 -12.08 3.00
N ARG A 34 2.53 -12.97 3.51
CA ARG A 34 2.91 -14.34 3.91
C ARG A 34 2.37 -15.34 2.90
N TYR A 35 3.25 -16.17 2.35
CA TYR A 35 2.83 -17.26 1.47
C TYR A 35 2.51 -18.52 2.30
N PRO A 36 1.33 -19.14 2.12
CA PRO A 36 0.99 -20.36 2.85
C PRO A 36 1.83 -21.56 2.40
N GLY A 37 2.14 -22.46 3.33
CA GLY A 37 2.84 -23.72 3.06
C GLY A 37 4.27 -23.76 3.58
N ALA A 38 4.98 -24.85 3.27
CA ALA A 38 6.29 -25.17 3.85
C ALA A 38 7.44 -24.20 3.49
N GLY A 39 7.23 -23.32 2.51
CA GLY A 39 8.26 -22.39 2.04
C GLY A 39 8.56 -21.23 3.01
N ASN A 40 7.68 -20.96 3.99
CA ASN A 40 7.87 -19.93 5.02
C ASN A 40 8.27 -18.54 4.49
N TYR A 41 7.79 -18.15 3.32
CA TYR A 41 8.06 -16.82 2.77
C TYR A 41 7.27 -15.76 3.54
N THR A 42 7.99 -14.78 4.06
CA THR A 42 7.45 -13.61 4.75
C THR A 42 7.85 -12.34 4.03
N GLU A 43 7.14 -11.24 4.31
CA GLU A 43 7.47 -9.91 3.78
C GLU A 43 7.41 -9.83 2.24
N CYS A 44 6.59 -10.68 1.62
CA CYS A 44 6.37 -10.67 0.19
C CYS A 44 5.62 -9.41 -0.24
N CYS A 45 6.26 -8.57 -1.05
CA CYS A 45 5.62 -7.45 -1.73
C CYS A 45 6.29 -7.21 -3.10
N TRP A 46 5.54 -6.57 -4.00
CA TRP A 46 6.09 -5.97 -5.20
C TRP A 46 6.06 -4.45 -5.05
N SER A 47 7.09 -3.76 -5.52
CA SER A 47 7.14 -2.29 -5.48
C SER A 47 7.81 -1.73 -6.72
N THR A 48 7.25 -0.63 -7.24
CA THR A 48 7.81 0.18 -8.33
C THR A 48 7.78 1.65 -7.93
N THR A 49 8.64 2.45 -8.55
CA THR A 49 8.48 3.91 -8.58
C THR A 49 7.49 4.30 -9.67
N GLY A 50 6.90 5.49 -9.55
CA GLY A 50 5.97 6.05 -10.52
C GLY A 50 5.56 7.46 -10.10
N THR A 51 4.75 8.11 -10.93
CA THR A 51 4.22 9.45 -10.66
C THR A 51 2.73 9.36 -10.36
N GLY A 52 2.31 9.95 -9.25
CA GLY A 52 0.92 10.14 -8.88
C GLY A 52 0.48 11.58 -9.12
N GLN A 53 -0.81 11.78 -9.30
CA GLN A 53 -1.41 13.12 -9.41
C GLN A 53 -2.68 13.19 -8.56
N PHE A 54 -2.90 14.33 -7.92
CA PHE A 54 -4.13 14.60 -7.21
C PHE A 54 -4.46 16.10 -7.22
N ARG A 55 -5.73 16.43 -6.98
CA ARG A 55 -6.18 17.80 -6.76
C ARG A 55 -6.99 17.83 -5.46
N PRO A 56 -6.50 18.47 -4.39
CA PRO A 56 -7.26 18.54 -3.15
C PRO A 56 -8.54 19.36 -3.36
N GLY A 57 -9.68 18.79 -2.97
CA GLY A 57 -10.96 19.50 -2.97
C GLY A 57 -11.09 20.48 -1.81
N ASP A 58 -12.19 21.25 -1.79
CA ASP A 58 -12.35 22.41 -0.90
C ASP A 58 -12.26 22.08 0.60
N SER A 59 -12.65 20.87 1.01
CA SER A 59 -12.60 20.41 2.40
C SER A 59 -11.35 19.57 2.72
N ALA A 60 -10.39 19.46 1.79
CA ALA A 60 -9.20 18.65 1.99
C ALA A 60 -8.21 19.36 2.93
N ASN A 61 -7.57 18.58 3.81
CA ASN A 61 -6.41 19.03 4.59
C ASN A 61 -5.18 18.24 4.12
N PRO A 62 -4.60 18.62 2.96
CA PRO A 62 -3.55 17.82 2.35
C PRO A 62 -2.22 17.96 3.11
N ARG A 63 -1.49 16.85 3.24
CA ARG A 63 -0.12 16.88 3.79
C ARG A 63 0.88 17.51 2.81
N ILE A 64 0.59 17.43 1.51
CA ILE A 64 1.40 17.95 0.41
C ILE A 64 0.44 18.67 -0.55
N GLY A 65 0.81 19.86 -1.01
CA GLY A 65 0.06 20.62 -2.00
C GLY A 65 -1.01 21.56 -1.45
N LYS A 66 -1.76 22.20 -2.35
CA LYS A 66 -2.78 23.21 -2.01
C LYS A 66 -4.17 22.89 -2.56
N VAL A 67 -5.21 23.33 -1.84
CA VAL A 67 -6.61 23.19 -2.25
C VAL A 67 -6.86 23.86 -3.60
N GLY A 68 -7.51 23.13 -4.51
CA GLY A 68 -7.81 23.58 -5.87
C GLY A 68 -6.65 23.50 -6.86
N GLU A 69 -5.41 23.31 -6.41
CA GLU A 69 -4.22 23.19 -7.25
C GLU A 69 -3.95 21.73 -7.64
N LEU A 70 -3.47 21.51 -8.87
CA LEU A 70 -3.08 20.18 -9.34
C LEU A 70 -1.67 19.86 -8.86
N GLU A 71 -1.49 18.72 -8.22
CA GLU A 71 -0.24 18.30 -7.60
C GLU A 71 0.24 16.98 -8.21
N ASP A 72 1.53 16.91 -8.52
CA ASP A 72 2.23 15.71 -9.01
C ASP A 72 3.29 15.27 -7.99
N PHE A 73 3.47 13.95 -7.80
CA PHE A 73 4.45 13.39 -6.84
C PHE A 73 5.03 12.04 -7.27
#